data_AF-A0A091V5R8-F1
#
_entry.id   AF-A0A091V5R8-F1
#
_cell.length_a   1.000
_cell.length_b   1.000
_cell.length_c   1.000
_cell.angle_alpha   90.00
_cell.angle_beta   90.00
_cell.angle_gamma   90.00
#
_symmetry.space_group_name_H-M   'P 1'
#
loop_
_entity.id
_entity.type
_entity.pdbx_description
1 polymer ?
#
loop_
_entity_poly.entity_id
_entity_poly.type
_entity_poly.pdbx_seq_one_letter_code
_entity_poly.pdbx_strand_id
1 'polypeptide(L)'
;ILGKAYAVLSDAEQRAVYDEQGTVDEEGEALRGERDWQEYWRLLFKKITVKDIEDFEKSYKDSEEELADIKAAYMDFEGDMDRIMESVLCVDYTDEPRIRKIIEKAIDSGEVPSYKGFVKESKQKMIARKRRAEKEAREAEKTKDELGLGGEDDLKALIQSRNKDRKKEMDDFLAQLEAKYGNNAKKGGKKTAAKKGK
;
A
#
# COMPACT_ATOMS: atom_id res chain seq x y z
N ILE A 1 -11.22 -20.52 1.43
CA ILE A 1 -11.47 -21.89 0.92
C ILE A 1 -10.16 -22.55 0.46
N LEU A 2 -9.43 -21.98 -0.50
CA LEU A 2 -8.17 -22.57 -1.02
C LEU A 2 -7.09 -22.79 0.07
N GLY A 3 -6.90 -21.84 0.98
CA GLY A 3 -5.96 -21.98 2.10
C GLY A 3 -6.32 -23.10 3.08
N LYS A 4 -7.62 -23.42 3.25
CA LYS A 4 -8.07 -24.54 4.09
C LYS A 4 -7.76 -25.88 3.42
N ALA A 5 -8.01 -26.01 2.12
CA ALA A 5 -7.68 -27.20 1.36
C ALA A 5 -6.17 -27.47 1.40
N TYR A 6 -5.34 -26.46 1.18
CA TYR A 6 -3.89 -26.62 1.35
C TYR A 6 -3.50 -26.95 2.79
N ALA A 7 -4.12 -26.34 3.81
CA ALA A 7 -3.76 -26.59 5.20
C ALA A 7 -3.96 -28.07 5.59
N VAL A 8 -5.10 -28.66 5.22
CA VAL A 8 -5.43 -30.06 5.48
C VAL A 8 -4.61 -30.99 4.59
N LEU A 9 -4.49 -30.67 3.30
CA LEU A 9 -3.83 -31.55 2.35
C LEU A 9 -2.30 -31.45 2.42
N SER A 10 -1.69 -30.36 2.87
CA SER A 10 -0.21 -30.24 2.92
C SER A 10 0.43 -31.05 4.05
N ASP A 11 -0.32 -31.31 5.12
CA ASP A 11 0.13 -32.07 6.28
C ASP A 11 -0.25 -33.55 6.12
N ALA A 12 0.72 -34.46 6.30
CA ALA A 12 0.52 -35.88 6.03
C ALA A 12 -0.44 -36.55 7.03
N GLU A 13 -0.46 -36.10 8.29
CA GLU A 13 -1.33 -36.64 9.32
C GLU A 13 -2.77 -36.14 9.10
N GLN A 14 -2.94 -34.84 8.86
CA GLN A 14 -4.25 -34.25 8.57
C GLN A 14 -4.84 -34.79 7.25
N ARG A 15 -3.99 -35.01 6.23
CA ARG A 15 -4.41 -35.64 4.98
C ARG A 15 -4.89 -37.07 5.21
N ALA A 16 -4.19 -37.86 6.02
CA ALA A 16 -4.61 -39.23 6.34
C ALA A 16 -5.96 -39.26 7.07
N VAL A 17 -6.18 -38.36 8.05
CA VAL A 17 -7.48 -38.24 8.72
C VAL A 17 -8.59 -37.85 7.74
N TYR A 18 -8.32 -36.91 6.84
CA TYR A 18 -9.27 -36.52 5.80
C TYR A 18 -9.57 -37.67 4.82
N ASP A 19 -8.56 -38.40 4.37
CA ASP A 19 -8.71 -39.53 3.45
C ASP A 19 -9.49 -40.69 4.09
N GLU A 20 -9.38 -40.89 5.41
CA GLU A 20 -10.12 -41.91 6.15
C GLU A 20 -11.56 -41.51 6.51
N GLN A 21 -11.78 -40.27 6.95
CA GLN A 21 -13.06 -39.84 7.52
C GLN A 21 -13.93 -39.02 6.56
N GLY A 22 -13.32 -38.43 5.51
CA GLY A 22 -14.01 -37.56 4.56
C GLY A 22 -14.51 -36.24 5.16
N THR A 23 -14.10 -35.92 6.40
CA THR A 23 -14.52 -34.72 7.13
C THR A 23 -13.33 -33.86 7.50
N VAL A 24 -13.51 -32.54 7.50
CA VAL A 24 -12.52 -31.57 7.97
C VAL A 24 -13.05 -30.95 9.25
N ASP A 25 -12.25 -30.96 10.31
CA ASP A 25 -12.58 -30.23 11.53
C ASP A 25 -12.55 -28.71 11.24
N GLU A 26 -13.72 -28.07 11.24
CA GLU A 26 -13.84 -26.63 11.02
C GLU A 26 -13.43 -25.80 12.25
N GLU A 27 -13.31 -26.42 13.42
CA GLU A 27 -13.09 -25.78 14.73
C GLU A 27 -11.69 -26.07 15.33
N GLY A 28 -10.95 -27.02 14.73
CA GLY A 28 -9.68 -27.57 15.22
C GLY A 28 -8.41 -26.73 15.00
N GLU A 29 -7.34 -27.17 15.67
CA GLU A 29 -6.00 -26.55 15.75
C GLU A 29 -5.31 -26.23 14.42
N ALA A 30 -5.79 -26.75 13.28
CA ALA A 30 -5.26 -26.45 11.94
C ALA A 30 -5.30 -24.95 11.59
N LEU A 31 -6.14 -24.17 12.28
CA LEU A 31 -6.21 -22.70 12.18
C LEU A 31 -5.50 -21.95 13.31
N ARG A 32 -4.96 -22.65 14.32
CA ARG A 32 -4.33 -22.05 15.52
C ARG A 32 -2.81 -21.97 15.47
N GLY A 33 -2.14 -22.75 14.63
CA GLY A 33 -0.73 -22.53 14.35
C GLY A 33 -0.57 -21.17 13.66
N GLU A 34 0.33 -20.32 14.14
CA GLU A 34 0.79 -19.10 13.45
C GLU A 34 1.40 -19.48 12.09
N ARG A 35 0.56 -19.87 11.13
CA ARG A 35 1.02 -20.26 9.81
C ARG A 35 1.32 -18.99 9.06
N ASP A 36 2.58 -18.81 8.70
CA ASP A 36 3.00 -17.64 7.95
C ASP A 36 2.44 -17.72 6.53
N TRP A 37 1.23 -17.17 6.37
CA TRP A 37 0.56 -17.07 5.08
C TRP A 37 1.43 -16.34 4.06
N GLN A 38 2.34 -15.46 4.50
CA GLN A 38 3.29 -14.81 3.61
C GLN A 38 4.24 -15.81 2.96
N GLU A 39 4.77 -16.79 3.71
CA GLU A 39 5.62 -17.85 3.15
C GLU A 39 4.85 -18.74 2.18
N TYR A 40 3.60 -19.10 2.53
CA TYR A 40 2.74 -19.88 1.64
C TYR A 40 2.48 -19.18 0.31
N TRP A 41 2.11 -17.89 0.34
CA TRP A 41 1.87 -17.13 -0.89
C TRP A 41 3.16 -16.89 -1.69
N ARG A 42 4.33 -16.80 -1.04
CA ARG A 42 5.63 -16.72 -1.72
C ARG A 42 6.03 -18.01 -2.43
N LEU A 43 5.52 -19.18 -2.01
CA LEU A 43 5.72 -20.44 -2.74
C LEU A 43 4.88 -20.50 -4.02
N LEU A 44 3.68 -19.92 -4.00
CA LEU A 44 2.76 -19.92 -5.14
C LEU A 44 3.05 -18.80 -6.14
N PHE A 45 3.45 -17.63 -5.66
CA PHE A 45 3.69 -16.46 -6.48
C PHE A 45 5.09 -15.93 -6.27
N LYS A 46 5.81 -15.69 -7.37
CA LYS A 46 7.12 -15.03 -7.30
C LYS A 46 6.98 -13.67 -6.62
N LYS A 47 7.95 -13.31 -5.78
CA LYS A 47 8.05 -11.93 -5.26
C LYS A 47 8.30 -11.03 -6.47
N ILE A 48 7.36 -10.14 -6.75
CA ILE A 48 7.55 -9.09 -7.77
C ILE A 48 8.60 -8.12 -7.24
N THR A 49 9.65 -7.94 -8.03
CA THR A 49 10.71 -6.97 -7.77
C THR A 49 10.50 -5.71 -8.59
N VAL A 50 11.19 -4.62 -8.21
CA VAL A 50 11.19 -3.38 -9.02
C VAL A 50 11.66 -3.68 -10.45
N LYS A 51 12.64 -4.58 -10.60
CA LYS A 51 13.13 -5.01 -11.91
C LYS A 51 12.06 -5.70 -12.75
N ASP A 52 11.21 -6.55 -12.14
CA ASP A 52 10.10 -7.18 -12.87
C ASP A 52 9.12 -6.12 -13.43
N ILE A 53 8.90 -5.03 -12.70
CA ILE A 53 8.04 -3.92 -13.13
C ILE A 53 8.69 -3.15 -14.28
N GLU A 54 9.99 -2.83 -14.17
CA GLU A 54 10.75 -2.14 -15.23
C GLU A 54 10.85 -2.98 -16.51
N ASP A 55 11.03 -4.29 -16.38
CA ASP A 55 11.10 -5.20 -17.52
C ASP A 55 9.72 -5.34 -18.19
N PHE A 56 8.63 -5.39 -17.39
CA PHE A 56 7.27 -5.33 -17.92
C PHE A 56 6.99 -4.02 -18.66
N GLU A 57 7.31 -2.87 -18.06
CA GLU A 57 7.12 -1.55 -18.67
C GLU A 57 7.79 -1.47 -20.05
N LYS A 58 9.03 -1.96 -20.18
CA LYS A 58 9.75 -1.98 -21.46
C LYS A 58 9.09 -2.88 -22.50
N SER A 59 8.50 -4.00 -22.07
CA SER A 59 7.81 -4.93 -22.97
C SER A 59 6.43 -4.43 -23.39
N TYR A 60 5.78 -3.64 -22.53
CA TYR A 60 4.45 -3.10 -22.76
C TYR A 60 4.49 -1.81 -23.60
N LYS A 61 5.44 -0.90 -23.34
CA LYS A 61 5.58 0.34 -24.11
C LYS A 61 5.88 0.06 -25.59
N ASP A 62 5.17 0.76 -26.46
CA ASP A 62 5.16 0.63 -27.92
C ASP A 62 4.73 -0.77 -28.42
N SER A 63 4.12 -1.60 -27.57
CA SER A 63 3.55 -2.89 -27.96
C SER A 63 2.17 -2.76 -28.61
N GLU A 64 1.72 -3.83 -29.26
CA GLU A 64 0.35 -3.90 -29.79
C GLU A 64 -0.72 -3.83 -28.68
N GLU A 65 -0.39 -4.35 -27.49
CA GLU A 65 -1.26 -4.31 -26.31
C GLU A 65 -1.47 -2.85 -25.84
N GLU A 66 -0.39 -2.09 -25.71
CA GLU A 66 -0.49 -0.67 -25.35
C GLU A 66 -1.29 0.12 -26.40
N LEU A 67 -1.06 -0.13 -27.69
CA LEU A 67 -1.81 0.54 -28.76
C LEU A 67 -3.32 0.23 -28.68
N ALA A 68 -3.69 -1.01 -28.34
CA ALA A 68 -5.07 -1.41 -28.15
C ALA A 68 -5.68 -0.71 -26.92
N ASP A 69 -4.96 -0.69 -25.80
CA ASP A 69 -5.41 -0.07 -24.55
C ASP A 69 -5.58 1.45 -24.69
N ILE A 70 -4.65 2.13 -25.37
CA ILE A 70 -4.77 3.57 -25.66
C ILE A 70 -6.02 3.85 -26.51
N LYS A 71 -6.30 3.02 -27.53
CA LYS A 71 -7.50 3.19 -28.38
C LYS A 71 -8.77 2.91 -27.58
N ALA A 72 -8.78 1.88 -26.74
CA ALA A 72 -9.90 1.56 -25.87
C ALA A 72 -10.20 2.73 -24.92
N ALA A 73 -9.19 3.22 -24.19
CA ALA A 73 -9.31 4.37 -23.31
C ALA A 73 -9.76 5.63 -24.06
N TYR A 74 -9.25 5.85 -25.27
CA TYR A 74 -9.67 6.98 -26.11
C TYR A 74 -11.16 6.92 -26.46
N MET A 75 -11.69 5.73 -26.77
CA MET A 75 -13.09 5.51 -27.05
C MET A 75 -13.96 5.65 -25.79
N ASP A 76 -13.55 5.06 -24.68
CA ASP A 76 -14.30 5.08 -23.42
C ASP A 76 -14.41 6.49 -22.82
N PHE A 77 -13.39 7.33 -23.03
CA PHE A 77 -13.34 8.69 -22.49
C PHE A 77 -13.56 9.79 -23.52
N GLU A 78 -14.05 9.43 -24.72
CA GLU A 78 -14.37 10.37 -25.80
C GLU A 78 -13.23 11.38 -26.07
N GLY A 79 -11.99 10.91 -26.02
CA GLY A 79 -10.79 11.72 -26.25
C GLY A 79 -10.38 12.67 -25.12
N ASP A 80 -10.87 12.49 -23.89
CA ASP A 80 -10.37 13.24 -22.73
C ASP A 80 -8.98 12.74 -22.29
N MET A 81 -7.94 13.50 -22.64
CA MET A 81 -6.56 13.17 -22.29
C MET A 81 -6.29 13.08 -20.79
N ASP A 82 -7.05 13.76 -19.91
CA ASP A 82 -6.85 13.60 -18.46
C ASP A 82 -7.14 12.16 -18.04
N ARG A 83 -8.28 11.63 -18.49
CA ARG A 83 -8.74 10.28 -18.15
C ARG A 83 -7.91 9.20 -18.83
N ILE A 84 -7.51 9.44 -20.08
CA ILE A 84 -6.67 8.49 -20.81
C ILE A 84 -5.34 8.30 -20.06
N MET A 85 -4.67 9.40 -19.69
CA MET A 85 -3.38 9.35 -18.98
C MET A 85 -3.49 8.69 -17.59
N GLU A 86 -4.64 8.82 -16.92
CA GLU A 86 -4.91 8.16 -15.63
C GLU A 86 -5.26 6.67 -15.75
N SER A 87 -5.71 6.22 -16.92
CA SER A 87 -6.23 4.86 -17.14
C SER A 87 -5.22 3.88 -17.73
N VAL A 88 -4.33 4.35 -18.61
CA VAL A 88 -3.41 3.48 -19.35
C VAL A 88 -2.22 3.11 -18.46
N LEU A 89 -1.82 1.84 -18.49
CA LEU A 89 -0.73 1.31 -17.69
C LEU A 89 0.62 1.94 -18.07
N CYS A 90 1.52 2.03 -17.08
CA CYS A 90 2.91 2.48 -17.29
C CYS A 90 3.05 3.86 -17.94
N VAL A 91 2.03 4.72 -17.82
CA VAL A 91 2.04 6.07 -18.36
C VAL A 91 2.52 7.07 -17.31
N ASP A 92 3.53 7.86 -17.69
CA ASP A 92 3.91 9.06 -16.97
C ASP A 92 3.46 10.32 -17.73
N TYR A 93 3.39 11.47 -17.06
CA TYR A 93 3.05 12.74 -17.72
C TYR A 93 4.03 13.09 -18.86
N THR A 94 5.27 12.59 -18.81
CA THR A 94 6.26 12.74 -19.88
C THR A 94 5.91 11.96 -21.15
N ASP A 95 5.07 10.93 -21.06
CA ASP A 95 4.63 10.11 -22.19
C ASP A 95 3.49 10.75 -23.01
N GLU A 96 2.84 11.80 -22.50
CA GLU A 96 1.70 12.45 -23.17
C GLU A 96 1.97 12.79 -24.66
N PRO A 97 3.13 13.35 -25.05
CA PRO A 97 3.41 13.65 -26.46
C PRO A 97 3.49 12.40 -27.35
N ARG A 98 3.88 11.25 -26.80
CA ARG A 98 3.95 9.97 -27.52
C ARG A 98 2.55 9.39 -27.69
N ILE A 99 1.76 9.35 -26.61
CA ILE A 99 0.37 8.85 -26.62
C ILE A 99 -0.50 9.70 -27.56
N ARG A 100 -0.35 11.02 -27.53
CA ARG A 100 -1.06 11.91 -28.44
C ARG A 100 -0.76 11.60 -29.91
N LYS A 101 0.50 11.32 -30.26
CA LYS A 101 0.89 10.90 -31.63
C LYS A 101 0.27 9.56 -32.02
N ILE A 102 0.16 8.61 -31.09
CA ILE A 102 -0.50 7.32 -31.33
C ILE A 102 -1.97 7.54 -31.68
N ILE A 103 -2.66 8.36 -30.90
CA ILE A 103 -4.07 8.70 -31.13
C ILE A 103 -4.24 9.46 -32.45
N GLU A 104 -3.39 10.44 -32.75
CA GLU A 104 -3.42 11.18 -34.02
C GLU A 104 -3.28 10.24 -35.21
N LYS A 105 -2.33 9.30 -35.17
CA LYS A 105 -2.17 8.27 -36.22
C LYS A 105 -3.40 7.38 -36.35
N ALA A 106 -4.02 6.99 -35.24
CA ALA A 106 -5.22 6.15 -35.24
C ALA A 106 -6.47 6.89 -35.77
N ILE A 107 -6.55 8.21 -35.57
CA ILE A 107 -7.58 9.06 -36.17
C ILE A 107 -7.32 9.19 -37.68
N ASP A 108 -6.07 9.44 -38.08
CA ASP A 108 -5.69 9.60 -39.48
C ASP A 108 -5.88 8.30 -40.29
N SER A 109 -5.66 7.13 -39.67
CA SER A 109 -5.94 5.82 -40.27
C SER A 109 -7.43 5.45 -40.27
N GLY A 110 -8.27 6.21 -39.56
CA GLY A 110 -9.71 5.96 -39.44
C GLY A 110 -10.07 4.80 -38.51
N GLU A 111 -9.14 4.33 -37.67
CA GLU A 111 -9.37 3.26 -36.70
C GLU A 111 -10.20 3.72 -35.49
N VAL A 112 -10.08 5.01 -35.12
CA VAL A 112 -10.89 5.64 -34.07
C VAL A 112 -11.52 6.94 -34.57
N PRO A 113 -12.73 7.30 -34.07
CA PRO A 113 -13.40 8.53 -34.49
C PRO A 113 -12.69 9.77 -33.94
N SER A 114 -12.85 10.91 -34.60
CA SER A 114 -12.31 12.18 -34.11
C SER A 114 -13.24 12.80 -33.06
N TYR A 115 -12.85 12.74 -31.78
CA TYR A 115 -13.60 13.39 -30.70
C TYR A 115 -13.19 14.85 -30.46
N LYS A 116 -14.18 15.70 -30.18
CA LYS A 116 -13.97 17.13 -29.88
C LYS A 116 -13.11 17.35 -28.64
N GLY A 117 -13.20 16.46 -27.64
CA GLY A 117 -12.42 16.53 -26.40
C GLY A 117 -10.91 16.53 -26.67
N PHE A 118 -10.48 15.73 -27.65
CA PHE A 118 -9.08 15.63 -28.06
C PHE A 118 -8.64 16.73 -29.02
N VAL A 119 -9.45 16.99 -30.06
CA VAL A 119 -9.11 17.94 -31.14
C VAL A 119 -9.11 19.39 -30.65
N LYS A 120 -10.04 19.75 -29.77
CA LYS A 120 -10.21 21.11 -29.26
C LYS A 120 -9.57 21.31 -27.89
N GLU A 121 -8.70 20.39 -27.47
CA GLU A 121 -7.99 20.53 -26.21
C GLU A 121 -7.14 21.81 -26.21
N SER A 122 -7.27 22.60 -25.14
CA SER A 122 -6.48 23.82 -25.00
C SER A 122 -5.06 23.50 -24.53
N LYS A 123 -4.07 24.25 -25.04
CA LYS A 123 -2.69 24.16 -24.55
C LYS A 123 -2.58 24.41 -23.05
N GLN A 124 -3.48 25.23 -22.50
CA GLN A 124 -3.54 25.50 -21.06
C GLN A 124 -3.90 24.24 -20.26
N LYS A 125 -4.81 23.39 -20.77
CA LYS A 125 -5.18 22.12 -20.13
C LYS A 125 -3.98 21.16 -20.06
N MET A 126 -3.25 21.01 -21.17
CA MET A 126 -2.02 20.22 -21.21
C MET A 126 -0.95 20.72 -20.22
N ILE A 127 -0.69 22.04 -20.20
CA ILE A 127 0.28 22.64 -19.27
C ILE A 127 -0.16 22.45 -17.82
N ALA A 128 -1.47 22.59 -17.54
CA ALA A 128 -2.01 22.39 -16.20
C ALA A 128 -1.86 20.94 -15.73
N ARG A 129 -2.04 19.95 -16.62
CA ARG A 129 -1.81 18.52 -16.32
C ARG A 129 -0.36 18.27 -15.93
N LYS A 130 0.59 18.72 -16.77
CA LYS A 130 2.02 18.62 -16.47
C LYS A 130 2.38 19.27 -15.12
N ARG A 131 1.89 20.49 -14.87
CA ARG A 131 2.15 21.20 -13.61
C ARG A 131 1.57 20.48 -12.40
N ARG A 132 0.42 19.81 -12.54
CA ARG A 132 -0.19 19.02 -11.47
C ARG A 132 0.69 17.83 -11.12
N ALA A 133 1.13 17.07 -12.12
CA ALA A 133 2.05 15.94 -11.93
C ALA A 133 3.37 16.37 -11.27
N GLU A 134 3.99 17.46 -11.74
CA GLU A 134 5.22 18.01 -11.13
C GLU A 134 5.02 18.45 -9.68
N LYS A 135 3.85 19.03 -9.37
CA LYS A 135 3.51 19.43 -8.00
C LYS A 135 3.34 18.21 -7.09
N GLU A 136 2.61 17.20 -7.55
CA GLU A 136 2.37 15.95 -6.81
C GLU A 136 3.69 15.21 -6.57
N ALA A 137 4.57 15.13 -7.57
CA ALA A 137 5.91 14.55 -7.42
C ALA A 137 6.73 15.28 -6.34
N ARG A 138 6.70 16.61 -6.32
CA ARG A 138 7.40 17.40 -5.30
C ARG A 138 6.81 17.22 -3.90
N GLU A 139 5.49 17.09 -3.79
CA GLU A 139 4.82 16.83 -2.51
C GLU A 139 5.15 15.42 -2.01
N ALA A 140 5.15 14.42 -2.89
CA ALA A 140 5.54 13.05 -2.58
C ALA A 140 7.00 12.96 -2.09
N GLU A 141 7.94 13.65 -2.75
CA GLU A 141 9.34 13.72 -2.33
C GLU A 141 9.50 14.35 -0.94
N LYS A 142 8.82 15.47 -0.68
CA LYS A 142 8.83 16.11 0.64
C LYS A 142 8.27 15.20 1.73
N THR A 143 7.13 14.56 1.47
CA THR A 143 6.53 13.64 2.44
C THR A 143 7.41 12.42 2.68
N LYS A 144 8.08 11.92 1.63
CA LYS A 144 9.09 10.85 1.76
C LYS A 144 10.23 11.27 2.69
N ASP A 145 10.77 12.47 2.50
CA ASP A 145 11.85 13.02 3.34
C ASP A 145 11.39 13.26 4.79
N GLU A 146 10.19 13.84 4.99
CA GLU A 146 9.60 14.08 6.31
C GLU A 146 9.35 12.78 7.08
N LEU A 147 8.96 11.71 6.38
CA LEU A 147 8.77 10.39 6.97
C LEU A 147 10.08 9.60 7.09
N GLY A 148 11.19 10.12 6.57
CA GLY A 148 12.50 9.46 6.57
C GLY A 148 12.49 8.13 5.80
N LEU A 149 11.67 8.02 4.75
CA LEU A 149 11.54 6.82 3.93
C LEU A 149 12.56 6.83 2.78
N GLY A 150 13.38 5.80 2.67
CA GLY A 150 14.47 5.67 1.69
C GLY A 150 15.00 4.23 1.48
N GLY A 151 14.65 3.27 2.35
CA GLY A 151 15.02 1.86 2.30
C GLY A 151 13.82 0.91 2.44
N GLU A 152 14.04 -0.37 2.11
CA GLU A 152 12.97 -1.40 2.07
C GLU A 152 12.32 -1.68 3.45
N ASP A 153 13.05 -1.46 4.54
CA ASP A 153 12.58 -1.72 5.91
C ASP A 153 11.96 -0.51 6.62
N ASP A 154 11.89 0.64 5.96
CA ASP A 154 11.58 1.90 6.64
C ASP A 154 10.14 1.98 7.12
N LEU A 155 9.20 1.37 6.40
CA LEU A 155 7.81 1.27 6.87
C LEU A 155 7.71 0.44 8.15
N LYS A 156 8.46 -0.66 8.23
CA LYS A 156 8.52 -1.52 9.42
C LYS A 156 9.14 -0.75 10.58
N ALA A 157 10.22 0.00 10.32
CA ALA A 157 10.86 0.86 11.31
C ALA A 157 9.90 1.96 11.81
N LEU A 158 9.15 2.60 10.91
CA LEU A 158 8.19 3.66 11.25
C LEU A 158 7.03 3.13 12.11
N ILE A 159 6.50 1.95 11.79
CA ILE A 159 5.47 1.27 12.58
C ILE A 159 6.00 0.93 13.97
N GLN A 160 7.23 0.41 14.06
CA GLN A 160 7.85 0.10 15.35
C GLN A 160 8.10 1.36 16.19
N SER A 161 8.53 2.46 15.59
CA SER A 161 8.68 3.75 16.26
C SER A 161 7.34 4.22 16.84
N ARG A 162 6.28 4.25 16.01
CA ARG A 162 4.93 4.65 16.45
C ARG A 162 4.38 3.77 17.58
N ASN A 163 4.67 2.47 17.55
CA ASN A 163 4.30 1.56 18.65
C ASN A 163 5.01 1.92 19.96
N LYS A 164 6.30 2.27 19.90
CA LYS A 164 7.07 2.72 21.07
C LYS A 164 6.55 4.06 21.59
N ASP A 165 6.25 5.00 20.71
CA ASP A 165 5.72 6.31 21.08
C ASP A 165 4.36 6.19 21.79
N ARG A 166 3.44 5.38 21.24
CA ARG A 166 2.15 5.08 21.90
C ARG A 166 2.33 4.44 23.27
N LYS A 167 3.30 3.53 23.42
CA LYS A 167 3.58 2.89 24.71
C LYS A 167 4.09 3.92 25.72
N LYS A 168 4.99 4.81 25.30
CA LYS A 168 5.50 5.90 26.14
C LYS A 168 4.38 6.85 26.57
N GLU A 169 3.50 7.25 25.65
CA GLU A 169 2.33 8.08 25.98
C GLU A 169 1.42 7.40 27.01
N MET A 170 1.21 6.09 26.90
CA MET A 170 0.45 5.32 27.88
C MET A 170 1.15 5.26 29.24
N ASP A 171 2.47 5.04 29.27
CA ASP A 171 3.27 5.02 30.50
C ASP A 171 3.22 6.41 31.19
N ASP A 172 3.35 7.50 30.41
CA ASP A 172 3.23 8.87 30.91
C ASP A 172 1.82 9.17 31.45
N PHE A 173 0.77 8.68 30.78
CA PHE A 173 -0.61 8.80 31.25
C PHE A 173 -0.85 8.04 32.56
N LEU A 174 -0.34 6.81 32.67
CA LEU A 174 -0.42 6.00 33.89
C LEU A 174 0.34 6.66 35.04
N ALA A 175 1.53 7.21 34.78
CA ALA A 175 2.30 7.95 35.79
C ALA A 175 1.56 9.20 36.29
N GLN A 176 0.85 9.92 35.41
CA GLN A 176 0.00 11.04 35.81
C GLN A 176 -1.19 10.61 36.67
N LEU A 177 -1.83 9.47 36.34
CA LEU A 177 -2.89 8.90 37.18
C LEU A 177 -2.36 8.46 38.54
N GLU A 178 -1.21 7.80 38.59
CA GLU A 178 -0.55 7.40 39.83
C GLU A 178 -0.20 8.61 40.69
N ALA A 179 0.35 9.68 40.11
CA ALA A 179 0.67 10.90 40.86
C ALA A 179 -0.59 11.56 41.45
N LYS A 180 -1.72 11.53 40.73
CA LYS A 180 -2.97 12.17 41.15
C LYS A 180 -3.73 11.37 42.20
N TYR A 181 -3.74 10.04 42.12
CA TYR A 181 -4.57 9.17 42.95
C TYR A 181 -3.79 8.25 43.89
N GLY A 182 -2.52 7.97 43.61
CA GLY A 182 -1.65 7.09 44.42
C GLY A 182 -1.16 7.73 45.72
N ASN A 183 -1.29 9.05 45.89
CA ASN A 183 -0.76 9.77 47.06
C ASN A 183 -1.73 9.87 48.26
N ASN A 184 -2.50 8.80 48.52
CA ASN A 184 -3.34 8.66 49.71
C ASN A 184 -2.78 7.67 50.75
N ALA A 185 -1.45 7.52 50.84
CA ALA A 185 -0.82 6.77 51.91
C ALA A 185 0.56 7.34 52.30
N LYS A 186 0.58 8.46 53.03
CA LYS A 186 1.53 8.79 54.14
C LYS A 186 1.35 10.23 54.63
N LYS A 187 0.31 10.46 55.44
CA LYS A 187 0.34 11.47 56.51
C LYS A 187 0.00 10.77 57.83
N GLY A 188 1.02 10.19 58.45
CA GLY A 188 0.90 9.60 59.78
C GLY A 188 2.25 9.63 60.50
N GLY A 189 2.32 10.35 61.61
CA GLY A 189 3.41 10.24 62.57
C GLY A 189 4.20 11.52 62.87
N LYS A 190 3.56 12.52 63.48
CA LYS A 190 4.27 13.59 64.22
C LYS A 190 4.92 12.94 65.46
N LYS A 191 6.23 12.68 65.42
CA LYS A 191 6.99 12.25 66.61
C LYS A 191 7.19 13.45 67.53
N THR A 192 6.44 13.51 68.63
CA THR A 192 6.75 14.35 69.79
C THR A 192 7.92 13.75 70.57
N ALA A 193 9.05 14.47 70.62
CA ALA A 193 10.19 14.11 71.45
C ALA A 193 9.88 14.42 72.93
N ALA A 194 9.91 13.39 73.77
CA ALA A 194 9.77 13.52 75.22
C ALA A 194 11.10 13.93 75.87
N LYS A 195 11.03 14.95 76.73
CA LYS A 195 12.07 15.37 77.68
C LYS A 195 12.53 14.20 78.56
N LYS A 196 13.84 14.11 78.80
CA LYS A 196 14.38 13.58 80.06
C LYS A 196 15.60 14.40 80.46
N GLY A 197 15.45 15.17 81.53
CA GLY A 197 16.56 15.65 82.33
C GLY A 197 16.68 14.80 83.58
N LYS A 198 17.91 14.45 83.94
CA LYS A 198 18.42 14.54 85.31
C LYS A 198 19.94 14.54 85.24
#